data_AF-A0A3M1XYE8-F1
#
_entry.id   AF-A0A3M1XYE8-F1
#
_cell.length_a   1.000
_cell.length_b   1.000
_cell.length_c   1.000
_cell.angle_alpha   90.00
_cell.angle_beta   90.00
_cell.angle_gamma   90.00
#
_symmetry.space_group_name_H-M   'P 1'
#
loop_
_entity.id
_entity.type
_entity.pdbx_description
1 polymer ?
#
loop_
_entity_poly.entity_id
_entity_poly.type
_entity_poly.pdbx_seq_one_letter_code
_entity_poly.pdbx_strand_id
1 'polypeptide(L)'
;MLRAVLFPETVPAEQGFDLRPEDRRFVWQYLSQWPRETRYPAYDEAHYYDGYVKFFVYGDTTARAEPGVRIFNKVGLAYGYMTDNAYIVDLAHGVEFLLSATLLVNENGVFNDDTYEYEEIGFPFLAELGRVLLDYERRRPRVYPAGLEDFRLEYGE
;
A
#
# COMPACT_ATOMS: atom_id res chain seq x y z
N MET A 1 7.58 -10.78 -5.14
CA MET A 1 6.19 -11.27 -4.91
C MET A 1 5.14 -10.32 -5.44
N LEU A 2 4.99 -9.10 -4.90
CA LEU A 2 3.92 -8.17 -5.34
C LEU A 2 3.91 -7.93 -6.86
N ARG A 3 5.08 -7.69 -7.47
CA ARG A 3 5.21 -7.58 -8.93
C ARG A 3 4.68 -8.80 -9.69
N ALA A 4 4.85 -10.02 -9.18
CA ALA A 4 4.33 -11.23 -9.83
C ALA A 4 2.79 -11.33 -9.77
N VAL A 5 2.17 -10.68 -8.77
CA VAL A 5 0.71 -10.62 -8.63
C VAL A 5 0.10 -9.50 -9.49
N LEU A 6 0.76 -8.34 -9.56
CA LEU A 6 0.27 -7.17 -10.29
C LEU A 6 0.66 -7.16 -11.77
N PHE A 7 1.81 -7.74 -12.12
CA PHE A 7 2.41 -7.68 -13.45
C PHE A 7 2.99 -9.05 -13.82
N PRO A 8 2.18 -10.11 -13.90
CA PRO A 8 2.65 -11.48 -14.11
C PRO A 8 3.46 -11.66 -15.39
N GLU A 9 3.17 -10.89 -16.44
CA GLU A 9 3.92 -10.84 -17.71
C GLU A 9 5.35 -10.33 -17.57
N THR A 10 5.68 -9.68 -16.45
CA THR A 10 7.01 -9.11 -16.21
C THR A 10 7.94 -10.06 -15.45
N VAL A 11 7.48 -11.24 -15.04
CA VAL A 11 8.28 -12.23 -14.30
C VAL A 11 8.36 -13.56 -15.06
N PRO A 12 9.43 -14.36 -14.89
CA PRO A 12 9.49 -15.71 -15.42
C PRO A 12 8.31 -16.55 -14.91
N ALA A 13 7.78 -17.46 -15.75
CA ALA A 13 6.61 -18.28 -15.41
C ALA A 13 6.79 -19.07 -14.10
N GLU A 14 8.01 -19.55 -13.83
CA GLU A 14 8.38 -20.26 -12.60
C GLU A 14 8.36 -19.40 -11.32
N GLN A 15 8.36 -18.07 -11.46
CA GLN A 15 8.24 -17.10 -10.35
C GLN A 15 6.84 -16.46 -10.28
N GLY A 16 5.97 -16.79 -11.24
CA GLY A 16 4.59 -16.36 -11.29
C GLY A 16 3.68 -17.21 -10.40
N PHE A 17 2.45 -16.76 -10.25
CA PHE A 17 1.38 -17.54 -9.62
C PHE A 17 0.39 -18.00 -10.69
N ASP A 18 -0.10 -19.23 -10.55
CA ASP A 18 -1.20 -19.75 -11.37
C ASP A 18 -2.54 -19.19 -10.86
N LEU A 19 -2.77 -17.89 -11.12
CA LEU A 19 -4.00 -17.19 -10.77
C LEU A 19 -4.83 -16.97 -12.03
N ARG A 20 -6.10 -17.38 -11.98
CA ARG A 20 -7.06 -16.99 -13.02
C ARG A 20 -7.26 -15.48 -13.00
N PRO A 21 -7.66 -14.85 -14.12
CA PRO A 21 -7.91 -13.41 -14.17
C PRO A 21 -8.83 -12.90 -13.04
N GLU A 22 -9.84 -13.68 -12.66
CA GLU A 22 -10.79 -13.35 -11.61
C GLU A 22 -10.15 -13.40 -10.21
N ASP A 23 -9.32 -14.42 -9.94
CA ASP A 23 -8.60 -14.54 -8.68
C ASP A 23 -7.58 -13.40 -8.51
N ARG A 24 -6.91 -13.01 -9.60
CA ARG A 24 -5.99 -11.87 -9.61
C ARG A 24 -6.74 -10.57 -9.35
N ARG A 25 -7.90 -10.36 -9.98
CA ARG A 25 -8.75 -9.18 -9.76
C ARG A 25 -9.25 -9.11 -8.32
N PHE A 26 -9.65 -10.24 -7.75
CA PHE A 26 -10.01 -10.36 -6.34
C PHE A 26 -8.85 -9.92 -5.43
N VAL A 27 -7.64 -10.44 -5.67
CA VAL A 27 -6.46 -10.03 -4.88
C VAL A 27 -6.17 -8.55 -5.03
N TRP A 28 -6.23 -7.99 -6.24
CA TRP A 28 -6.01 -6.56 -6.48
C TRP A 28 -6.99 -5.70 -5.69
N GLN A 29 -8.28 -6.05 -5.70
CA GLN A 29 -9.30 -5.36 -4.91
C GLN A 29 -8.91 -5.28 -3.44
N TYR A 30 -8.67 -6.42 -2.78
CA TYR A 30 -8.36 -6.41 -1.35
C TYR A 30 -6.98 -5.85 -1.01
N LEU A 31 -6.05 -5.84 -1.98
CA LEU A 31 -4.79 -5.13 -1.82
C LEU A 31 -4.96 -3.62 -1.83
N SER A 32 -5.96 -3.03 -2.49
CA SER A 32 -6.10 -1.56 -2.64
C SER A 32 -7.35 -0.95 -2.00
N GLN A 33 -8.29 -1.77 -1.55
CA GLN A 33 -9.55 -1.35 -0.94
C GLN A 33 -9.29 -0.64 0.40
N TRP A 34 -9.99 0.47 0.63
CA TRP A 34 -10.04 1.12 1.94
C TRP A 34 -11.04 0.36 2.84
N PRO A 35 -10.85 0.28 4.17
CA PRO A 35 -11.77 -0.47 5.04
C PRO A 35 -13.24 -0.08 4.87
N ARG A 36 -13.54 1.22 4.77
CA ARG A 36 -14.90 1.75 4.52
C ARG A 36 -15.57 1.30 3.22
N GLU A 37 -14.79 0.81 2.26
CA GLU A 37 -15.31 0.32 0.98
C GLU A 37 -15.71 -1.16 1.07
N THR A 38 -15.46 -1.81 2.21
CA THR A 38 -15.85 -3.21 2.46
C THR A 38 -17.29 -3.26 2.96
N ARG A 39 -18.15 -4.02 2.27
CA ARG A 39 -19.56 -4.19 2.65
C ARG A 39 -19.80 -5.28 3.68
N TYR A 40 -19.08 -6.40 3.60
CA TYR A 40 -19.28 -7.52 4.52
C TYR A 40 -17.96 -8.26 4.88
N PRO A 41 -17.66 -8.43 6.18
CA PRO A 41 -18.24 -7.65 7.28
C PRO A 41 -17.90 -6.18 7.10
N ALA A 42 -18.84 -5.28 7.40
CA ALA A 42 -18.57 -3.85 7.39
C ALA A 42 -17.60 -3.50 8.53
N TYR A 43 -16.59 -2.67 8.24
CA TYR A 43 -15.65 -2.19 9.24
C TYR A 43 -16.13 -0.88 9.88
N ASP A 44 -15.98 -0.77 11.20
CA ASP A 44 -16.20 0.48 11.92
C ASP A 44 -15.09 1.48 11.60
N GLU A 45 -15.42 2.55 10.88
CA GLU A 45 -14.46 3.57 10.45
C GLU A 45 -13.76 4.29 11.61
N ALA A 46 -14.35 4.30 12.82
CA ALA A 46 -13.70 4.86 13.99
C ALA A 46 -12.44 4.06 14.41
N HIS A 47 -12.42 2.76 14.08
CA HIS A 47 -11.31 1.85 14.37
C HIS A 47 -10.49 1.52 13.12
N TYR A 48 -11.13 1.48 11.96
CA TYR A 48 -10.55 1.10 10.67
C TYR A 48 -10.68 2.25 9.66
N TYR A 49 -9.83 3.25 9.81
CA TYR A 49 -9.72 4.40 8.91
C TYR A 49 -9.04 4.01 7.59
N ASP A 50 -9.09 4.89 6.57
CA ASP A 50 -8.55 4.60 5.22
C ASP A 50 -7.05 4.19 5.28
N GLY A 51 -6.26 4.83 6.14
CA GLY A 51 -4.84 4.51 6.37
C GLY A 51 -4.55 3.21 7.15
N TYR A 52 -5.57 2.52 7.67
CA TYR A 52 -5.38 1.30 8.44
C TYR A 52 -4.70 0.22 7.58
N VAL A 53 -3.56 -0.30 8.04
CA VAL A 53 -2.63 -1.19 7.30
C VAL A 53 -2.09 -0.64 5.96
N LYS A 54 -2.01 0.69 5.83
CA LYS A 54 -1.49 1.41 4.66
C LYS A 54 -0.40 2.38 5.12
N PHE A 55 0.79 1.85 5.40
CA PHE A 55 1.81 2.61 6.13
C PHE A 55 2.42 3.74 5.30
N PHE A 56 2.61 3.52 3.99
CA PHE A 56 2.93 4.61 3.08
C PHE A 56 1.77 5.59 2.90
N VAL A 57 2.08 6.88 2.77
CA VAL A 57 1.17 8.00 2.50
C VAL A 57 0.19 8.34 3.63
N TYR A 58 -0.48 7.34 4.22
CA TYR A 58 -1.58 7.52 5.17
C TYR A 58 -1.37 6.84 6.53
N GLY A 59 -0.19 6.24 6.78
CA GLY A 59 0.07 5.44 7.98
C GLY A 59 0.00 6.20 9.30
N ASP A 60 0.07 7.53 9.27
CA ASP A 60 0.11 8.43 10.43
C ASP A 60 -1.15 9.31 10.55
N THR A 61 -2.22 9.00 9.80
CA THR A 61 -3.44 9.81 9.81
C THR A 61 -4.71 8.96 9.73
N THR A 62 -5.77 9.47 10.35
CA THR A 62 -7.13 8.91 10.24
C THR A 62 -7.98 9.65 9.19
N ALA A 63 -7.41 10.64 8.51
CA ALA A 63 -8.09 11.36 7.45
C ALA A 63 -8.46 10.43 6.27
N ARG A 64 -9.48 10.84 5.52
CA ARG A 64 -9.85 10.14 4.28
C ARG A 64 -8.72 10.21 3.27
N ALA A 65 -8.46 9.10 2.59
CA ALA A 65 -7.51 9.09 1.49
C ALA A 65 -7.96 10.01 0.35
N GLU A 66 -7.00 10.65 -0.31
CA GLU A 66 -7.25 11.51 -1.45
C GLU A 66 -7.96 10.72 -2.57
N PRO A 67 -8.99 11.27 -3.22
CA PRO A 67 -9.65 10.61 -4.33
C PRO A 67 -8.67 10.27 -5.45
N GLY A 68 -8.72 9.03 -5.94
CA GLY A 68 -7.89 8.55 -7.04
C GLY A 68 -6.54 7.96 -6.62
N VAL A 69 -6.07 8.20 -5.39
CA VAL A 69 -4.90 7.49 -4.86
C VAL A 69 -5.32 6.08 -4.45
N ARG A 70 -4.57 5.06 -4.85
CA ARG A 70 -4.73 3.66 -4.42
C ARG A 70 -3.39 3.05 -4.07
N ILE A 71 -3.38 2.23 -3.02
CA ILE A 71 -2.17 1.61 -2.49
C ILE A 71 -2.39 0.10 -2.43
N PHE A 72 -1.81 -0.62 -3.39
CA PHE A 72 -1.81 -2.08 -3.46
C PHE A 72 -0.63 -2.60 -2.65
N ASN A 73 -0.84 -2.98 -1.40
CA ASN A 73 0.28 -3.31 -0.52
C ASN A 73 0.09 -4.57 0.32
N LYS A 74 1.23 -5.06 0.82
CA LYS A 74 1.25 -6.00 1.94
C LYS A 74 2.22 -5.51 2.99
N VAL A 75 1.71 -5.33 4.20
CA VAL A 75 2.50 -4.92 5.36
C VAL A 75 2.95 -6.09 6.23
N GLY A 76 4.01 -5.85 6.99
CA GLY A 76 4.44 -6.62 8.15
C GLY A 76 4.74 -5.67 9.32
N LEU A 77 4.35 -6.08 10.54
CA LEU A 77 4.56 -5.31 11.77
C LEU A 77 4.79 -6.31 12.91
N ALA A 78 6.04 -6.49 13.33
CA ALA A 78 6.38 -7.44 14.39
C ALA A 78 7.76 -7.17 14.97
N TYR A 79 7.89 -7.24 16.30
CA TYR A 79 9.16 -7.22 17.01
C TYR A 79 10.09 -6.05 16.62
N GLY A 80 9.57 -4.83 16.58
CA GLY A 80 10.26 -3.61 16.14
C GLY A 80 10.39 -3.47 14.63
N TYR A 81 10.12 -4.51 13.85
CA TYR A 81 10.17 -4.44 12.39
C TYR A 81 8.86 -3.91 11.80
N MET A 82 8.99 -2.99 10.86
CA MET A 82 7.90 -2.51 10.02
C MET A 82 8.30 -2.72 8.56
N THR A 83 7.41 -3.30 7.76
CA THR A 83 7.61 -3.44 6.33
C THR A 83 6.35 -3.02 5.61
N ASP A 84 6.51 -2.22 4.56
CA ASP A 84 5.47 -1.98 3.58
C ASP A 84 6.05 -2.21 2.19
N ASN A 85 5.35 -3.00 1.39
CA ASN A 85 5.69 -3.32 0.02
C ASN A 85 4.46 -3.03 -0.84
N ALA A 86 4.55 -1.96 -1.62
CA ALA A 86 3.40 -1.32 -2.23
C ALA A 86 3.63 -1.00 -3.71
N TYR A 87 2.55 -1.08 -4.46
CA TYR A 87 2.37 -0.37 -5.72
C TYR A 87 1.36 0.75 -5.47
N ILE A 88 1.80 1.99 -5.69
CA ILE A 88 1.01 3.19 -5.41
C ILE A 88 0.65 3.82 -6.75
N VAL A 89 -0.64 4.10 -6.93
CA VAL A 89 -1.17 4.79 -8.10
C VAL A 89 -1.92 6.03 -7.68
N ASP A 90 -1.82 7.08 -8.49
CA ASP A 90 -2.64 8.26 -8.43
C ASP A 90 -3.32 8.42 -9.79
N LEU A 91 -4.57 7.96 -9.84
CA LEU A 91 -5.38 7.92 -11.05
C LEU A 91 -5.73 9.32 -11.57
N ALA A 92 -5.74 10.33 -10.70
CA ALA A 92 -6.07 11.71 -11.07
C ALA A 92 -4.89 12.39 -11.79
N HIS A 93 -3.66 12.07 -11.38
CA HIS A 93 -2.44 12.66 -11.96
C HIS A 93 -1.71 11.74 -12.95
N GLY A 94 -2.20 10.51 -13.17
CA GLY A 94 -1.57 9.56 -14.09
C GLY A 94 -0.20 9.09 -13.60
N VAL A 95 -0.05 8.92 -12.29
CA VAL A 95 1.20 8.58 -11.62
C VAL A 95 1.12 7.18 -11.04
N GLU A 96 2.25 6.47 -11.10
CA GLU A 96 2.43 5.17 -10.49
C GLU A 96 3.88 4.93 -10.11
N PHE A 97 4.11 4.12 -9.07
CA PHE A 97 5.42 3.60 -8.72
C PHE A 97 5.33 2.41 -7.76
N LEU A 98 6.38 1.57 -7.75
CA LEU A 98 6.60 0.53 -6.76
C LEU A 98 7.52 1.07 -5.66
N LEU A 99 7.19 0.80 -4.40
CA LEU A 99 7.97 1.18 -3.24
C LEU A 99 7.99 0.06 -2.20
N SER A 100 9.17 -0.26 -1.70
CA SER A 100 9.34 -1.19 -0.58
C SER A 100 10.29 -0.58 0.45
N ALA A 101 9.93 -0.68 1.72
CA ALA A 101 10.78 -0.27 2.83
C ALA A 101 10.62 -1.24 4.00
N THR A 102 11.74 -1.51 4.68
CA THR A 102 11.77 -2.23 5.95
C THR A 102 12.54 -1.38 6.95
N LEU A 103 11.93 -1.14 8.10
CA LEU A 103 12.49 -0.38 9.21
C LEU A 103 12.61 -1.30 10.43
N LEU A 104 13.59 -1.01 11.29
CA LEU A 104 13.65 -1.51 12.65
C LEU A 104 13.58 -0.30 13.58
N VAL A 105 12.47 -0.19 14.32
CA VAL A 105 12.27 0.77 15.42
C VAL A 105 12.29 -0.02 16.72
N ASN A 106 13.50 -0.13 17.27
CA ASN A 106 13.77 -0.88 18.49
C ASN A 106 14.98 -0.24 19.18
N GLU A 107 14.77 0.93 19.79
CA GLU A 107 15.86 1.70 20.39
C GLU A 107 16.56 0.93 21.52
N ASN A 108 15.78 0.23 22.36
CA ASN A 108 16.32 -0.50 23.51
C ASN A 108 17.04 -1.82 23.12
N GLY A 109 16.85 -2.29 21.89
CA GLY A 109 17.45 -3.50 21.33
C GLY A 109 16.90 -4.82 21.89
N VAL A 110 15.84 -4.77 22.67
CA VAL A 110 15.16 -5.93 23.26
C VAL A 110 14.03 -6.32 22.33
N PHE A 111 13.96 -7.61 21.98
CA PHE A 111 12.88 -8.13 21.16
C PHE A 111 11.85 -8.82 22.05
N ASN A 112 10.58 -8.72 21.66
CA ASN A 112 9.43 -9.34 22.32
C ASN A 112 9.14 -8.78 23.74
N ASP A 113 9.33 -7.49 23.95
CA ASP A 113 8.98 -6.76 25.18
C ASP A 113 7.86 -5.72 24.97
N ASP A 114 7.23 -5.73 23.78
CA ASP A 114 6.18 -4.81 23.34
C ASP A 114 6.55 -3.32 23.41
N THR A 115 7.84 -2.99 23.51
CA THR A 115 8.32 -1.60 23.60
C THR A 115 9.02 -1.22 22.29
N TYR A 116 8.30 -0.56 21.39
CA TYR A 116 8.81 -0.15 20.07
C TYR A 116 8.30 1.24 19.68
N GLU A 117 9.10 1.98 18.93
CA GLU A 117 8.79 3.36 18.52
C GLU A 117 7.92 3.41 17.24
N TYR A 118 6.92 2.51 17.13
CA TYR A 118 6.04 2.42 15.95
C TYR A 118 5.26 3.71 15.70
N GLU A 119 4.59 4.23 16.74
CA GLU A 119 3.72 5.40 16.62
C GLU A 119 4.52 6.70 16.50
N GLU A 120 5.64 6.81 17.22
CA GLU A 120 6.41 8.05 17.33
C GLU A 120 7.39 8.24 16.16
N ILE A 121 7.93 7.14 15.61
CA ILE A 121 8.97 7.17 14.57
C ILE A 121 8.51 6.39 13.33
N GLY A 122 8.08 5.16 13.52
CA GLY A 122 7.84 4.20 12.45
C GLY A 122 6.78 4.60 11.42
N PHE A 123 5.52 4.74 11.86
CA PHE A 123 4.42 5.16 10.99
C PHE A 123 4.63 6.55 10.40
N PRO A 124 5.02 7.59 11.16
CA PRO A 124 5.30 8.91 10.59
C PRO A 124 6.38 8.87 9.49
N PHE A 125 7.47 8.11 9.70
CA PHE A 125 8.53 8.00 8.70
C PHE A 125 8.03 7.35 7.41
N LEU A 126 7.34 6.21 7.49
CA LEU A 126 6.83 5.52 6.29
C LEU A 126 5.77 6.36 5.57
N ALA A 127 4.86 6.99 6.32
CA ALA A 127 3.83 7.83 5.75
C ALA A 127 4.44 9.00 4.97
N GLU A 128 5.41 9.69 5.58
CA GLU A 128 6.10 10.82 4.96
C GLU A 128 6.97 10.41 3.77
N LEU A 129 7.68 9.28 3.86
CA LEU A 129 8.42 8.72 2.72
C LEU A 129 7.51 8.50 1.51
N GLY A 130 6.32 7.94 1.74
CA GLY A 130 5.30 7.75 0.70
C GLY A 130 4.83 9.07 0.09
N ARG A 131 4.51 10.07 0.93
CA ARG A 131 4.07 11.41 0.48
C ARG A 131 5.14 12.12 -0.34
N VAL A 132 6.38 12.15 0.14
CA VAL A 132 7.51 12.80 -0.56
C VAL A 132 7.72 12.19 -1.96
N LEU A 133 7.66 10.86 -2.08
CA LEU A 133 7.82 10.18 -3.37
C LEU A 133 6.62 10.41 -4.29
N LEU A 134 5.39 10.37 -3.74
CA LEU A 134 4.18 10.66 -4.52
C LEU A 134 4.23 12.08 -5.10
N ASP A 135 4.58 13.06 -4.27
CA ASP A 135 4.70 14.46 -4.71
C ASP A 135 5.83 14.66 -5.72
N TYR A 136 6.94 13.94 -5.57
CA TYR A 136 8.01 13.94 -6.57
C TYR A 136 7.51 13.38 -7.91
N GLU A 137 6.85 12.23 -7.89
CA GLU A 137 6.36 11.56 -9.10
C GLU A 137 5.24 12.35 -9.81
N ARG A 138 4.42 13.10 -9.06
CA ARG A 138 3.44 14.07 -9.61
C ARG A 138 4.08 15.20 -10.42
N ARG A 139 5.32 15.58 -10.09
CA ARG A 139 6.05 16.69 -10.76
C ARG A 139 7.04 16.22 -11.82
N ARG A 140 7.40 14.93 -11.79
CA ARG A 140 8.41 14.36 -12.67
C ARG A 140 7.90 14.29 -14.12
N PRO A 141 8.60 14.88 -15.10
CA PRO A 141 8.26 14.70 -16.51
C PRO A 141 8.38 13.23 -16.93
N ARG A 142 7.34 12.68 -17.57
CA ARG A 142 7.30 11.29 -18.03
C ARG A 142 7.31 11.21 -19.55
N VAL A 143 8.22 10.41 -20.09
CA VAL A 143 8.26 10.07 -21.53
C VAL A 143 7.15 9.09 -21.89
N TYR A 144 6.85 8.17 -20.97
CA TYR A 144 5.79 7.17 -21.11
C TYR A 144 4.71 7.43 -20.06
N PRO A 145 3.45 7.69 -20.48
CA PRO A 145 2.35 7.84 -19.54
C PRO A 145 2.03 6.52 -18.84
N ALA A 146 1.49 6.60 -17.64
CA ALA A 146 1.07 5.44 -16.85
C ALA A 146 -0.17 4.77 -17.48
N GLY A 147 -0.13 3.45 -17.63
CA GLY A 147 -1.25 2.65 -18.14
C GLY A 147 -2.16 2.21 -17.00
N LEU A 148 -3.06 3.09 -16.53
CA LEU A 148 -3.78 2.87 -15.26
C LEU A 148 -5.22 2.37 -15.39
N GLU A 149 -5.71 2.10 -16.60
CA GLU A 149 -7.10 1.70 -16.80
C GLU A 149 -7.45 0.42 -16.04
N ASP A 150 -6.55 -0.56 -16.03
CA ASP A 150 -6.76 -1.82 -15.30
C ASP A 150 -6.78 -1.62 -13.77
N PHE A 151 -6.22 -0.52 -13.25
CA PHE A 151 -6.18 -0.21 -11.81
C PHE A 151 -7.36 0.66 -11.34
N ARG A 152 -8.27 1.02 -12.25
CA ARG A 152 -9.58 1.58 -11.89
C ARG A 152 -10.50 0.44 -11.44
N LEU A 153 -10.46 0.15 -10.14
CA LEU A 153 -11.38 -0.82 -9.53
C LEU A 153 -12.64 -0.13 -9.03
N GLU A 154 -13.76 -0.82 -9.17
CA GLU A 154 -14.99 -0.48 -8.47
C GLU A 154 -15.02 -1.27 -7.16
N TYR A 155 -15.45 -0.62 -6.08
CA TYR A 155 -15.50 -1.20 -4.75
C TYR A 155 -16.91 -1.10 -4.21
N GLY A 156 -17.28 -2.07 -3.37
CA GLY A 156 -18.61 -2.16 -2.81
C GLY A 156 -19.56 -2.99 -3.67
N GLU A 157 -19.12 -4.15 -4.15
CA GLU A 157 -20.03 -5.29 -4.30
C GLU A 157 -20.26 -5.95 -2.95
#